data_AF-A0A146GAF5-F1
#
_entry.id   AF-A0A146GAF5-F1
#
_cell.length_a   1.000
_cell.length_b   1.000
_cell.length_c   1.000
_cell.angle_alpha   90.00
_cell.angle_beta   90.00
_cell.angle_gamma   90.00
#
_symmetry.space_group_name_H-M   'P 1'
#
loop_
_entity.id
_entity.type
_entity.pdbx_description
1 polymer ?
#
loop_
_entity_poly.entity_id
_entity_poly.type
_entity_poly.pdbx_seq_one_letter_code
_entity_poly.pdbx_strand_id
1 'polypeptide(L)'
;MRRPCLSDEGLEVYLGLALPGKKRMAFRVPVAGIKSIEPPPVWEGEGIRAPGFVFRLYGSRAWELLTGLPYVTPDSDLDLLVDIDSSADWMSFLSADLRLPDELRVDLEVIFGGDASFSWREYLGPAEDILIKSNRRVWLERKNHLATLFT
;
A
#
# COMPACT_ATOMS: atom_id res chain seq x y z
N MET A 1 -5.97 -12.61 0.78
CA MET A 1 -6.78 -11.62 1.52
C MET A 1 -6.01 -11.21 2.77
N ARG A 2 -5.59 -9.94 2.93
CA ARG A 2 -5.13 -9.43 4.24
C ARG A 2 -6.37 -9.37 5.14
N ARG A 3 -6.26 -9.85 6.39
CA ARG A 3 -7.32 -9.62 7.38
C ARG A 3 -7.37 -8.12 7.73
N PRO A 4 -8.54 -7.58 8.10
CA PRO A 4 -8.63 -6.30 8.79
C PRO A 4 -7.56 -6.20 9.88
N CYS A 5 -6.91 -5.04 9.99
CA CYS A 5 -5.82 -4.86 10.94
C CYS A 5 -6.35 -4.55 12.34
N LEU A 6 -7.60 -4.11 12.50
CA LEU A 6 -8.24 -3.87 13.78
C LEU A 6 -9.19 -5.00 14.15
N SER A 7 -9.33 -5.27 15.45
CA SER A 7 -10.42 -6.11 15.96
C SER A 7 -11.79 -5.44 15.75
N ASP A 8 -12.87 -6.21 15.80
CA ASP A 8 -14.23 -5.70 15.61
C ASP A 8 -14.59 -4.59 16.62
N GLU A 9 -14.10 -4.71 17.87
CA GLU A 9 -14.26 -3.70 18.91
C GLU A 9 -13.32 -2.49 18.75
N GLY A 10 -12.31 -2.58 17.87
CA GLY A 10 -11.33 -1.52 17.63
C GLY A 10 -10.32 -1.31 18.76
N LEU A 11 -10.24 -2.23 19.72
CA LEU A 11 -9.37 -2.14 20.89
C LEU A 11 -7.99 -2.78 20.68
N GLU A 12 -7.85 -3.60 19.64
CA GLU A 12 -6.63 -4.34 19.34
C GLU A 12 -6.26 -4.23 17.88
N VAL A 13 -4.96 -4.29 17.61
CA VAL A 13 -4.39 -4.31 16.27
C VAL A 13 -3.68 -5.65 16.03
N TYR A 14 -3.85 -6.20 14.83
CA TYR A 14 -3.15 -7.36 14.31
C TYR A 14 -1.94 -6.90 13.50
N LEU A 15 -0.74 -7.09 14.03
CA LEU A 15 0.51 -6.66 13.42
C LEU A 15 1.26 -7.86 12.85
N GLY A 16 1.84 -7.68 11.67
CA GLY A 16 2.79 -8.62 11.09
C GLY A 16 4.20 -8.07 11.18
N LEU A 17 5.10 -8.76 11.88
CA LEU A 17 6.54 -8.50 11.81
C LEU A 17 7.13 -9.37 10.70
N ALA A 18 7.61 -8.73 9.64
CA ALA A 18 8.41 -9.42 8.65
C ALA A 18 9.79 -9.73 9.24
N LEU A 19 10.36 -10.86 8.84
CA LEU A 19 11.72 -11.27 9.17
C LEU A 19 12.47 -11.65 7.87
N PRO A 20 13.81 -11.58 7.86
CA PRO A 20 14.60 -12.03 6.71
C PRO A 20 14.28 -13.46 6.29
N GLY A 21 14.42 -13.74 4.99
CA GLY A 21 14.09 -15.05 4.42
C GLY A 21 12.57 -15.31 4.32
N LYS A 22 11.76 -14.27 4.12
CA LYS A 22 10.30 -14.32 3.96
C LYS A 22 9.53 -14.93 5.15
N LYS A 23 10.16 -14.97 6.33
CA LYS A 23 9.53 -15.40 7.58
C LYS A 23 8.65 -14.28 8.14
N ARG A 24 7.60 -14.64 8.88
CA ARG A 24 6.65 -13.68 9.48
C ARG A 24 6.24 -14.13 10.87
N MET A 25 6.14 -13.17 11.78
CA MET A 25 5.49 -13.34 13.08
C MET A 25 4.25 -12.46 13.12
N ALA A 26 3.16 -12.97 13.69
CA ALA A 26 1.94 -12.20 13.89
C ALA A 26 1.76 -11.89 15.37
N PHE A 27 1.35 -10.67 15.67
CA PHE A 27 1.08 -10.17 17.00
C PHE A 27 -0.34 -9.63 17.05
N ARG A 28 -0.99 -9.83 18.20
CA ARG A 28 -2.21 -9.13 18.59
C ARG A 28 -1.84 -8.27 19.78
N VAL A 29 -1.96 -6.95 19.64
CA VAL A 29 -1.59 -6.01 20.70
C VAL A 29 -2.71 -5.01 20.95
N PRO A 30 -2.89 -4.51 22.19
CA PRO A 30 -3.83 -3.44 22.46
C PRO A 30 -3.45 -2.18 21.67
N VAL A 31 -4.43 -1.48 21.11
CA VAL A 31 -4.22 -0.19 20.43
C VAL A 31 -3.58 0.83 21.38
N ALA A 32 -3.98 0.82 22.65
CA ALA A 32 -3.40 1.67 23.70
C ALA A 32 -1.89 1.41 23.95
N GLY A 33 -1.36 0.28 23.47
CA GLY A 33 0.06 -0.04 23.54
C GLY A 33 0.89 0.54 22.39
N ILE A 34 0.25 1.09 21.35
CA ILE A 34 0.95 1.73 20.21
C ILE A 34 1.47 3.08 20.68
N LYS A 35 2.79 3.23 20.71
CA LYS A 35 3.45 4.49 21.13
C LYS A 35 3.59 5.49 19.99
N SER A 36 3.85 5.00 18.79
CA SER A 36 4.02 5.81 17.60
C SER A 36 3.65 5.01 16.35
N ILE A 37 3.28 5.74 15.30
CA ILE A 37 3.06 5.23 13.95
C ILE A 37 3.84 6.16 13.04
N GLU A 38 4.80 5.60 12.30
CA GLU A 38 5.62 6.36 11.35
C GLU A 38 5.16 6.04 9.93
N PRO A 39 5.18 7.01 9.01
CA PRO A 39 4.89 6.75 7.61
C PRO A 39 5.97 5.83 7.02
N PRO A 40 5.64 5.01 6.02
CA PRO A 40 6.63 4.21 5.34
C PRO A 40 7.69 5.09 4.63
N PRO A 41 8.94 4.60 4.49
CA PRO A 41 10.00 5.37 3.88
C PRO A 41 9.66 5.81 2.46
N VAL A 42 10.09 7.01 2.07
CA VAL A 42 9.92 7.51 0.70
C VAL A 42 10.82 6.73 -0.26
N TRP A 43 10.30 6.44 -1.46
CA TRP A 43 11.09 5.92 -2.56
C TRP A 43 11.86 7.05 -3.24
N GLU A 44 13.19 6.97 -3.19
CA GLU A 44 14.12 7.96 -3.77
C GLU A 44 14.87 7.41 -5.01
N GLY A 45 14.50 6.22 -5.48
CA GLY A 45 15.16 5.58 -6.62
C GLY A 45 14.66 6.10 -7.97
N GLU A 46 15.42 5.80 -9.01
CA GLU A 46 15.08 6.21 -10.38
C GLU A 46 13.99 5.33 -11.01
N GLY A 47 13.47 5.75 -12.16
CA GLY A 47 12.57 4.95 -13.01
C GLY A 47 11.08 5.03 -12.68
N ILE A 48 10.70 5.40 -11.44
CA ILE A 48 9.30 5.62 -11.06
C ILE A 48 9.02 7.11 -11.03
N ARG A 49 8.05 7.56 -11.83
CA ARG A 49 7.68 8.99 -11.92
C ARG A 49 6.19 9.16 -12.09
N ALA A 50 5.61 10.03 -11.26
CA ALA A 50 4.32 10.69 -11.48
C ALA A 50 4.45 12.10 -10.89
N PRO A 51 4.59 13.15 -11.71
CA PRO A 51 4.79 14.51 -11.22
C PRO A 51 3.70 14.92 -10.23
N GLY A 52 4.09 15.46 -9.07
CA GLY A 52 3.17 15.88 -8.01
C GLY A 52 2.83 14.81 -6.98
N PHE A 53 3.29 13.56 -7.16
CA PHE A 53 3.01 12.45 -6.24
C PHE A 53 4.27 11.90 -5.59
N VAL A 54 4.14 11.49 -4.32
CA VAL A 54 5.19 10.86 -3.53
C VAL A 54 4.92 9.37 -3.46
N PHE A 55 5.92 8.56 -3.81
CA PHE A 55 5.86 7.11 -3.68
C PHE A 55 6.57 6.68 -2.40
N ARG A 56 5.97 5.75 -1.67
CA ARG A 56 6.55 5.19 -0.44
C ARG A 56 6.77 3.70 -0.57
N LEU A 57 7.85 3.22 0.02
CA LEU A 57 8.18 1.80 0.09
C LEU A 57 7.30 1.10 1.12
N TYR A 58 6.81 -0.09 0.79
CA TYR A 58 6.36 -1.04 1.80
C TYR A 58 7.02 -2.41 1.58
N GLY A 59 6.67 -3.41 2.39
CA GLY A 59 7.18 -4.77 2.21
C GLY A 59 8.69 -4.90 2.44
N SER A 60 9.33 -5.82 1.71
CA SER A 60 10.73 -6.23 1.95
C SER A 60 11.73 -5.07 1.84
N ARG A 61 11.58 -4.20 0.83
CA ARG A 61 12.52 -3.09 0.62
C ARG A 61 12.43 -2.04 1.74
N ALA A 62 11.23 -1.76 2.23
CA ALA A 62 11.05 -0.89 3.40
C ALA A 62 11.73 -1.47 4.64
N TRP A 63 11.53 -2.77 4.92
CA TRP A 63 12.16 -3.44 6.07
C TRP A 63 13.68 -3.47 5.98
N GLU A 64 14.25 -3.72 4.80
CA GLU A 64 15.70 -3.67 4.58
C GLU A 64 16.28 -2.29 4.89
N LEU A 65 15.63 -1.22 4.45
CA LEU A 65 16.05 0.15 4.74
C LEU A 65 15.94 0.47 6.25
N LEU A 66 14.85 0.06 6.89
CA LEU A 66 14.59 0.38 8.30
C LEU A 66 15.48 -0.39 9.27
N THR A 67 15.87 -1.63 8.95
CA THR A 67 16.63 -2.47 9.90
C THR A 67 18.06 -2.78 9.44
N GLY A 68 18.42 -2.52 8.19
CA GLY A 68 19.71 -2.91 7.60
C GLY A 68 19.91 -4.42 7.44
N LEU A 69 18.85 -5.22 7.51
CA LEU A 69 18.92 -6.69 7.34
C LEU A 69 18.51 -7.07 5.91
N PRO A 70 19.00 -8.21 5.37
CA PRO A 70 18.72 -8.59 3.98
C PRO A 70 17.31 -9.19 3.82
N TYR A 71 16.32 -8.34 3.52
CA TYR A 71 14.94 -8.77 3.25
C TYR A 71 14.70 -9.01 1.77
N VAL A 72 15.41 -8.30 0.90
CA VAL A 72 15.24 -8.37 -0.55
C VAL A 72 15.96 -9.60 -1.12
N THR A 73 15.29 -10.31 -2.00
CA THR A 73 15.82 -11.45 -2.78
C THR A 73 15.74 -11.13 -4.28
N PRO A 74 16.47 -11.85 -5.15
CA PRO A 74 16.36 -11.63 -6.61
C PRO A 74 14.92 -11.69 -7.16
N ASP A 75 14.06 -12.53 -6.57
CA ASP A 75 12.65 -12.65 -6.98
C ASP A 75 11.69 -11.64 -6.31
N SER A 76 12.20 -10.66 -5.55
CA SER A 76 11.35 -9.71 -4.84
C SER A 76 10.75 -8.68 -5.78
N ASP A 77 9.47 -8.39 -5.57
CA ASP A 77 8.82 -7.23 -6.16
C ASP A 77 9.26 -5.93 -5.44
N LEU A 78 9.16 -4.79 -6.13
CA LEU A 78 9.21 -3.48 -5.50
C LEU A 78 7.78 -3.05 -5.13
N ASP A 79 7.49 -3.16 -3.85
CA ASP A 79 6.22 -2.82 -3.22
C ASP A 79 6.15 -1.29 -2.96
N LEU A 80 5.24 -0.59 -3.63
CA LEU A 80 5.04 0.86 -3.51
C LEU A 80 3.63 1.25 -3.07
N LEU A 81 3.55 2.38 -2.39
CA LEU A 81 2.32 3.07 -2.02
C LEU A 81 2.31 4.46 -2.66
N VAL A 82 1.13 4.94 -3.04
CA VAL A 82 0.87 6.35 -3.35
C VAL A 82 -0.41 6.77 -2.64
N ASP A 83 -0.35 7.86 -1.88
CA ASP A 83 -1.50 8.43 -1.19
C ASP A 83 -2.26 9.38 -2.12
N ILE A 84 -3.58 9.21 -2.21
CA ILE A 84 -4.49 10.04 -3.00
C ILE A 84 -5.62 10.49 -2.08
N ASP A 85 -5.62 11.78 -1.72
CA ASP A 85 -6.45 12.30 -0.64
C ASP A 85 -7.76 12.92 -1.10
N SER A 86 -7.92 13.20 -2.40
CA SER A 86 -9.13 13.83 -2.94
C SER A 86 -9.48 13.33 -4.33
N SER A 87 -10.72 13.54 -4.75
CA SER A 87 -11.14 13.25 -6.13
C SER A 87 -10.34 14.06 -7.15
N ALA A 88 -9.88 15.28 -6.78
CA ALA A 88 -9.03 16.10 -7.64
C ALA A 88 -7.65 15.46 -7.82
N ASP A 89 -7.03 14.99 -6.73
CA ASP A 89 -5.74 14.30 -6.78
C ASP A 89 -5.85 13.00 -7.56
N TRP A 90 -6.96 12.28 -7.43
CA TRP A 90 -7.22 11.08 -8.23
C TRP A 90 -7.25 11.38 -9.72
N MET A 91 -7.96 12.43 -10.14
CA MET A 91 -7.98 12.85 -11.55
C MET A 91 -6.60 13.31 -12.01
N SER A 92 -5.87 14.05 -11.18
CA SER A 92 -4.48 14.45 -11.46
C SER A 92 -3.56 13.24 -11.60
N PHE A 93 -3.69 12.22 -10.75
CA PHE A 93 -2.91 10.99 -10.79
C PHE A 93 -3.19 10.18 -12.05
N LEU A 94 -4.47 10.04 -12.43
CA LEU A 94 -4.85 9.40 -13.70
C LEU A 94 -4.31 10.15 -14.93
N SER A 95 -4.17 11.47 -14.83
CA SER A 95 -3.58 12.29 -15.89
C SER A 95 -2.05 12.39 -15.84
N ALA A 96 -1.44 11.93 -14.74
CA ALA A 96 0.00 11.93 -14.60
C ALA A 96 0.59 10.91 -15.56
N ASP A 97 1.71 11.25 -16.20
CA ASP A 97 2.50 10.31 -16.99
C ASP A 97 3.21 9.32 -16.05
N LEU A 98 2.43 8.45 -15.40
CA LEU A 98 2.91 7.43 -14.48
C LEU A 98 3.76 6.43 -15.26
N ARG A 99 5.07 6.45 -14.98
CA ARG A 99 6.01 5.48 -15.54
C ARG A 99 6.46 4.54 -14.45
N LEU A 100 6.27 3.24 -14.70
CA LEU A 100 6.80 2.16 -13.90
C LEU A 100 7.80 1.39 -14.78
N PRO A 101 9.01 1.09 -14.31
CA PRO A 101 10.02 0.40 -15.11
C PRO A 101 9.64 -1.07 -15.30
N ASP A 102 9.73 -1.57 -16.54
CA ASP A 102 9.33 -2.94 -16.89
C ASP A 102 10.27 -4.00 -16.30
N GLU A 103 11.56 -3.66 -16.14
CA GLU A 103 12.57 -4.56 -15.58
C GLU A 103 12.39 -4.79 -14.08
N LEU A 104 11.72 -3.85 -13.41
CA LEU A 104 11.42 -3.94 -12.00
C LEU A 104 9.98 -4.41 -11.85
N ARG A 105 9.79 -5.55 -11.19
CA ARG A 105 8.44 -6.01 -10.88
C ARG A 105 7.84 -5.09 -9.81
N VAL A 106 7.18 -4.01 -10.22
CA VAL A 106 6.55 -3.07 -9.30
C VAL A 106 5.14 -3.54 -8.94
N ASP A 107 4.83 -3.54 -7.64
CA ASP A 107 3.46 -3.66 -7.14
C ASP A 107 3.06 -2.36 -6.45
N LEU A 108 2.28 -1.54 -7.16
CA LEU A 108 1.81 -0.26 -6.68
C LEU A 108 0.41 -0.41 -6.07
N GLU A 109 0.25 -0.01 -4.81
CA GLU A 109 -1.03 0.13 -4.13
C GLU A 109 -1.36 1.63 -4.02
N VAL A 110 -2.58 1.99 -4.43
CA VAL A 110 -3.12 3.35 -4.27
C VAL A 110 -3.86 3.39 -2.93
N ILE A 111 -3.47 4.28 -2.03
CA ILE A 111 -4.13 4.53 -0.75
C ILE A 111 -5.11 5.69 -0.92
N PHE A 112 -6.30 5.57 -0.34
CA PHE A 112 -7.33 6.59 -0.36
C PHE A 112 -8.17 6.59 0.92
N GLY A 113 -8.76 7.74 1.25
CA GLY A 113 -9.56 7.90 2.46
C GLY A 113 -8.78 7.64 3.75
N GLY A 114 -7.45 7.73 3.70
CA GLY A 114 -6.52 7.49 4.81
C GLY A 114 -6.33 6.04 5.25
N ASP A 115 -7.17 5.10 4.81
CA ASP A 115 -7.08 3.70 5.29
C ASP A 115 -7.44 2.62 4.28
N ALA A 116 -7.96 2.97 3.11
CA ALA A 116 -8.37 2.03 2.08
C ALA A 116 -7.34 1.99 0.95
N SER A 117 -7.16 0.82 0.32
CA SER A 117 -6.25 0.65 -0.80
C SER A 117 -6.77 -0.30 -1.87
N PHE A 118 -6.22 -0.14 -3.07
CA PHE A 118 -6.36 -1.11 -4.16
C PHE A 118 -5.05 -1.25 -4.95
N SER A 119 -4.87 -2.40 -5.59
CA SER A 119 -3.73 -2.63 -6.49
C SER A 119 -3.94 -1.88 -7.81
N TRP A 120 -2.95 -1.07 -8.19
CA TRP A 120 -2.92 -0.38 -9.48
C TRP A 120 -3.03 -1.36 -10.67
N ARG A 121 -2.45 -2.55 -10.52
CA ARG A 121 -2.54 -3.63 -11.52
C ARG A 121 -3.98 -4.09 -11.73
N GLU A 122 -4.76 -4.25 -10.65
CA GLU A 122 -6.19 -4.60 -10.77
C GLU A 122 -6.98 -3.48 -11.43
N TYR A 123 -6.64 -2.21 -11.12
CA TYR A 123 -7.25 -1.05 -11.76
C TYR A 123 -7.02 -1.02 -13.28
N LEU A 124 -5.83 -1.37 -13.75
CA LEU A 124 -5.52 -1.49 -15.18
C LEU A 124 -6.10 -2.75 -15.86
N GLY A 125 -6.50 -3.76 -15.08
CA GLY A 125 -7.07 -5.00 -15.59
C GLY A 125 -8.44 -4.82 -16.26
N PRO A 126 -8.96 -5.85 -16.94
CA PRO A 126 -10.23 -5.75 -17.67
C PRO A 126 -11.49 -5.84 -16.78
N ALA A 127 -11.36 -6.26 -15.52
CA ALA A 127 -12.50 -6.38 -14.61
C ALA A 127 -13.10 -5.00 -14.28
N GLU A 128 -14.43 -4.92 -14.14
CA GLU A 128 -15.12 -3.69 -13.75
C GLU A 128 -15.05 -3.44 -12.24
N ASP A 129 -15.06 -4.52 -11.45
CA ASP A 129 -14.93 -4.51 -10.01
C ASP A 129 -13.48 -4.82 -9.59
N ILE A 130 -12.96 -4.10 -8.59
CA ILE A 130 -11.64 -4.34 -8.00
C ILE A 130 -11.73 -4.55 -6.49
N LEU A 131 -10.74 -5.24 -5.93
CA LEU A 131 -10.72 -5.52 -4.50
C LEU A 131 -10.17 -4.32 -3.72
N ILE A 132 -11.03 -3.73 -2.89
CA ILE A 132 -10.63 -2.71 -1.93
C ILE A 132 -10.31 -3.36 -0.58
N LYS A 133 -9.20 -2.94 0.02
CA LYS A 133 -8.74 -3.39 1.33
C LYS A 133 -8.67 -2.18 2.26
N SER A 134 -9.33 -2.24 3.41
CA SER A 134 -9.17 -1.22 4.46
C SER A 134 -8.73 -1.86 5.77
N ASN A 135 -8.48 -1.02 6.77
CA ASN A 135 -8.17 -1.48 8.12
C ASN A 135 -9.29 -2.30 8.76
N ARG A 136 -10.55 -2.11 8.34
CA ARG A 136 -11.74 -2.75 8.95
C ARG A 136 -12.42 -3.78 8.08
N ARG A 137 -12.33 -3.66 6.75
CA ARG A 137 -13.08 -4.49 5.81
C ARG A 137 -12.38 -4.66 4.48
N VAL A 138 -12.81 -5.69 3.75
CA VAL A 138 -12.42 -5.97 2.36
C VAL A 138 -13.72 -6.10 1.56
N TRP A 139 -13.80 -5.43 0.41
CA TRP A 139 -14.99 -5.45 -0.45
C TRP A 139 -14.61 -5.28 -1.92
N LEU A 140 -15.57 -5.51 -2.82
CA LEU A 140 -15.43 -5.21 -4.23
C LEU A 140 -16.08 -3.86 -4.53
N GLU A 141 -15.40 -3.02 -5.31
CA GLU A 141 -15.91 -1.72 -5.76
C GLU A 141 -15.78 -1.58 -7.27
N ARG A 142 -16.76 -0.92 -7.90
CA ARG A 142 -16.70 -0.60 -9.32
C ARG A 142 -15.68 0.50 -9.58
N LYS A 143 -14.85 0.35 -10.61
CA LYS A 143 -13.83 1.34 -11.00
C LYS A 143 -14.41 2.74 -11.23
N ASN A 144 -15.60 2.83 -11.82
CA ASN A 144 -16.26 4.12 -12.09
C ASN A 144 -16.82 4.81 -10.84
N HIS A 145 -16.84 4.13 -9.69
CA HIS A 145 -17.26 4.70 -8.40
C HIS A 145 -16.08 5.12 -7.52
N LEU A 146 -14.84 4.75 -7.86
CA LEU A 146 -13.66 5.06 -7.02
C LEU A 146 -13.52 6.55 -6.71
N ALA A 147 -13.76 7.42 -7.70
CA ALA A 147 -13.70 8.88 -7.51
C ALA A 147 -14.63 9.39 -6.39
N THR A 148 -15.71 8.67 -6.10
CA THR A 148 -16.69 9.02 -5.05
C THR A 148 -16.26 8.58 -3.65
N LEU A 149 -15.24 7.72 -3.55
CA LEU A 149 -14.71 7.24 -2.28
C LEU A 149 -13.66 8.16 -1.67
N PHE A 150 -13.16 9.12 -2.45
CA PHE A 150 -12.29 10.20 -1.97
C PHE A 150 -13.17 11.30 -1.38
N THR A 151 -13.56 11.14 -0.12
CA THR A 151 -14.34 12.15 0.65
C THR A 151 -13.45 13.07 1.45
#